data_AF-A0A5J9WH09-F1
#
_entry.id   AF-A0A5J9WH09-F1
#
_cell.length_a   1.000
_cell.length_b   1.000
_cell.length_c   1.000
_cell.angle_alpha   90.00
_cell.angle_beta   90.00
_cell.angle_gamma   90.00
#
_symmetry.space_group_name_H-M   'P 1'
#
loop_
_entity.id
_entity.type
_entity.pdbx_description
1 polymer ?
#
loop_
_entity_poly.entity_id
_entity_poly.type
_entity_poly.pdbx_seq_one_letter_code
_entity_poly.pdbx_strand_id
1 'polypeptide(L)'
;MRGRAAVTDEERRRNRMTSNRLSARKSRMKRQQHAEELAATAERLGRENETLRAGVDGALQQCRLMEQENRVLAAHARELHATLLLRNSQLRTLADFAGVPLDVPGVPDHLELLYGGGGAQMPPPPTSSPAALPLEIQMLLFQPDAMDVAAVGTLGF
;
A
#
# COMPACT_ATOMS: atom_id res chain seq x y z
N MET A 1 -55.32 -20.68 51.70
CA MET A 1 -54.13 -19.93 52.17
C MET A 1 -52.90 -20.83 52.08
N ARG A 2 -51.94 -20.56 51.17
CA ARG A 2 -50.65 -21.26 51.18
C ARG A 2 -49.62 -20.36 51.86
N GLY A 3 -49.29 -20.69 53.11
CA GLY A 3 -48.21 -20.07 53.85
C GLY A 3 -46.88 -20.40 53.17
N ARG A 4 -46.16 -19.35 52.76
CA ARG A 4 -44.80 -19.43 52.24
C ARG A 4 -43.91 -19.93 53.39
N ALA A 5 -43.44 -21.18 53.31
CA ALA A 5 -42.45 -21.71 54.24
C ALA A 5 -41.24 -20.75 54.27
N ALA A 6 -40.87 -20.30 55.47
CA ALA A 6 -39.68 -19.47 55.66
C ALA A 6 -38.46 -20.32 55.28
N VAL A 7 -37.76 -19.93 54.20
CA VAL A 7 -36.53 -20.59 53.76
C VAL A 7 -35.51 -20.49 54.89
N THR A 8 -35.02 -21.63 55.36
CA THR A 8 -33.99 -21.71 56.41
C THR A 8 -32.67 -21.08 55.93
N ASP A 9 -31.85 -20.59 56.85
CA ASP A 9 -30.58 -19.95 56.50
C ASP A 9 -29.60 -20.93 55.82
N GLU A 10 -29.58 -22.20 56.21
CA GLU A 10 -28.86 -23.26 55.51
C GLU A 10 -29.29 -23.40 54.04
N GLU A 11 -30.59 -23.37 53.77
CA GLU A 11 -31.13 -23.51 52.41
C GLU A 11 -30.81 -22.26 51.56
N ARG A 12 -30.87 -21.07 52.16
CA ARG A 12 -30.41 -19.83 51.52
C ARG A 12 -28.92 -19.90 51.19
N ARG A 13 -28.09 -20.43 52.10
CA ARG A 13 -26.64 -20.60 51.88
C ARG A 13 -26.36 -21.60 50.74
N ARG A 14 -27.05 -22.75 50.72
CA ARG A 14 -26.94 -23.72 49.61
C ARG A 14 -27.33 -23.09 48.27
N ASN A 15 -28.43 -22.35 48.22
CA ASN A 15 -28.88 -21.68 47.00
C ASN A 15 -27.90 -20.60 46.52
N ARG A 16 -27.24 -19.87 47.44
CA ARG A 16 -26.17 -18.92 47.08
C ARG A 16 -24.95 -19.64 46.51
N MET A 17 -24.55 -20.77 47.09
CA MET A 17 -23.41 -21.54 46.57
C MET A 17 -23.69 -22.11 45.18
N THR A 18 -24.89 -22.63 44.92
CA THR A 18 -25.26 -23.14 43.59
C THR A 18 -25.37 -22.01 42.58
N SER A 19 -26.01 -20.89 42.94
CA SER A 19 -26.12 -19.70 42.08
C SER A 19 -24.76 -19.09 41.74
N ASN A 20 -23.88 -18.93 42.74
CA ASN A 20 -22.53 -18.40 42.53
C ASN A 20 -21.68 -19.34 41.68
N ARG A 21 -21.78 -20.66 41.89
CA ARG A 21 -21.09 -21.64 41.05
C ARG A 21 -21.52 -21.53 39.59
N LEU A 22 -22.82 -21.41 39.35
CA LEU A 22 -23.38 -21.26 38.01
C LEU A 22 -22.99 -19.91 37.38
N SER A 23 -23.02 -18.81 38.14
CA SER A 23 -22.65 -17.49 37.64
C SER A 23 -21.15 -17.37 37.35
N ALA A 24 -20.29 -17.95 38.20
CA ALA A 24 -18.85 -18.03 37.97
C ALA A 24 -18.54 -18.84 36.69
N ARG A 25 -19.20 -19.99 36.49
CA ARG A 25 -19.08 -20.77 35.26
C ARG A 25 -19.52 -19.97 34.04
N LYS A 26 -20.69 -19.32 34.10
CA LYS A 26 -21.21 -18.49 33.00
C LYS A 26 -20.26 -17.32 32.67
N SER A 27 -19.70 -16.67 33.70
CA SER A 27 -18.73 -15.59 33.52
C SER A 27 -17.44 -16.07 32.86
N ARG A 28 -16.90 -17.21 33.28
CA ARG A 28 -15.72 -17.83 32.65
C ARG A 28 -15.98 -18.17 31.19
N MET A 29 -17.11 -18.81 30.89
CA MET A 29 -17.50 -19.13 29.52
C MET A 29 -17.63 -17.88 28.65
N LYS A 30 -18.27 -16.82 29.15
CA LYS A 30 -18.42 -15.56 28.40
C LYS A 30 -17.06 -14.92 28.09
N ARG A 31 -16.11 -14.95 29.04
CA ARG A 31 -14.75 -14.44 28.80
C ARG A 31 -13.99 -15.28 27.79
N GLN A 32 -14.13 -16.61 27.86
CA GLN A 32 -13.53 -17.53 26.91
C GLN A 32 -14.03 -17.28 25.48
N GLN A 33 -15.35 -17.18 25.30
CA GLN A 33 -15.97 -16.85 24.01
C GLN A 33 -15.46 -15.51 23.46
N HIS A 34 -15.39 -14.49 24.31
CA HIS A 34 -14.87 -13.19 23.88
C HIS A 34 -13.40 -13.25 23.47
N ALA A 35 -12.57 -14.03 24.18
CA ALA A 35 -11.18 -14.24 23.80
C ALA A 35 -11.05 -14.97 22.46
N GLU A 36 -11.89 -15.98 22.21
CA GLU A 36 -11.95 -16.70 20.94
C GLU A 36 -12.40 -15.79 19.78
N GLU A 37 -13.41 -14.95 20.01
CA GLU A 37 -13.88 -13.95 19.03
C GLU A 37 -12.78 -12.93 18.67
N LEU A 38 -12.03 -12.46 19.68
CA LEU A 38 -10.89 -11.56 19.47
C LEU A 38 -9.77 -12.25 18.69
N ALA A 39 -9.44 -13.49 19.01
CA ALA A 39 -8.43 -14.28 18.30
C ALA A 39 -8.82 -14.48 16.82
N ALA A 40 -10.06 -14.88 16.56
CA ALA A 40 -10.57 -15.04 15.20
C ALA A 40 -10.55 -13.71 14.41
N THR A 41 -10.87 -12.60 15.07
CA THR A 41 -10.79 -11.27 14.47
C THR A 41 -9.36 -10.87 14.14
N ALA A 42 -8.42 -11.13 15.06
CA ALA A 42 -7.00 -10.83 14.84
C ALA A 42 -6.43 -11.63 13.66
N GLU A 43 -6.74 -12.93 13.56
CA GLU A 43 -6.35 -13.75 12.41
C GLU A 43 -6.96 -13.23 11.10
N ARG A 44 -8.24 -12.85 11.10
CA ARG A 44 -8.89 -12.30 9.91
C ARG A 44 -8.18 -11.02 9.46
N LEU A 45 -7.94 -10.09 10.38
CA LEU A 45 -7.21 -8.84 10.09
C LEU A 45 -5.78 -9.10 9.64
N GLY A 46 -5.12 -10.14 10.17
CA GLY A 46 -3.79 -10.59 9.70
C GLY A 46 -3.80 -10.94 8.22
N ARG A 47 -4.72 -11.84 7.81
CA ARG A 47 -4.88 -12.25 6.41
C ARG A 47 -5.28 -11.08 5.49
N GLU A 48 -6.16 -10.20 5.96
CA GLU A 48 -6.56 -8.99 5.22
C GLU A 48 -5.36 -8.06 5.00
N ASN A 49 -4.52 -7.85 6.02
CA ASN A 49 -3.30 -7.06 5.91
C ASN A 49 -2.29 -7.68 4.93
N GLU A 50 -2.06 -8.98 4.98
CA GLU A 50 -1.18 -9.68 4.04
C GLU A 50 -1.66 -9.52 2.59
N THR A 51 -2.96 -9.67 2.37
CA THR A 51 -3.58 -9.49 1.04
C THR A 51 -3.41 -8.05 0.54
N LEU A 52 -3.63 -7.06 1.42
CA LEU A 52 -3.44 -5.64 1.08
C LEU A 52 -1.98 -5.33 0.77
N ARG A 53 -1.03 -5.86 1.54
CA ARG A 53 0.42 -5.70 1.29
C ARG A 53 0.80 -6.24 -0.08
N ALA A 54 0.40 -7.46 -0.40
CA ALA A 54 0.66 -8.04 -1.72
C ALA A 54 0.06 -7.21 -2.86
N GLY A 55 -1.14 -6.65 -2.65
CA GLY A 55 -1.77 -5.73 -3.61
C GLY A 55 -1.00 -4.42 -3.80
N VAL A 56 -0.51 -3.82 -2.70
CA VAL A 56 0.32 -2.61 -2.75
C VAL A 56 1.65 -2.88 -3.45
N ASP A 57 2.32 -3.98 -3.15
CA ASP A 57 3.59 -4.35 -3.77
C ASP A 57 3.45 -4.56 -5.29
N GLY A 58 2.36 -5.23 -5.71
CA GLY A 58 2.01 -5.38 -7.11
C GLY A 58 1.78 -4.04 -7.81
N ALA A 59 1.01 -3.14 -7.20
CA ALA A 59 0.77 -1.80 -7.74
C ALA A 59 2.07 -0.98 -7.85
N LEU A 60 2.94 -1.03 -6.83
CA LEU A 60 4.24 -0.36 -6.86
C LEU A 60 5.13 -0.90 -7.98
N GLN A 61 5.13 -2.21 -8.23
CA GLN A 61 5.87 -2.79 -9.35
C GLN A 61 5.34 -2.28 -10.69
N GLN A 62 4.02 -2.21 -10.88
CA GLN A 62 3.41 -1.66 -12.09
C GLN A 62 3.75 -0.19 -12.29
N CYS A 63 3.69 0.63 -11.22
CA CYS A 63 4.10 2.03 -11.28
C CYS A 63 5.56 2.17 -11.73
N ARG A 64 6.48 1.35 -11.19
CA ARG A 64 7.89 1.37 -11.61
C ARG A 64 8.07 1.03 -13.10
N LEU A 65 7.32 0.06 -13.61
CA LEU A 65 7.35 -0.29 -15.05
C LEU A 65 6.82 0.87 -15.91
N MET A 66 5.68 1.45 -15.55
CA MET A 66 5.12 2.61 -16.25
C MET A 66 6.05 3.83 -16.21
N GLU A 67 6.73 4.07 -15.09
CA GLU A 67 7.75 5.12 -14.97
C GLU A 67 8.93 4.86 -15.93
N GLN A 68 9.39 3.61 -16.05
CA GLN A 68 10.45 3.25 -16.99
C GLN A 68 10.01 3.48 -18.44
N GLU A 69 8.81 3.04 -18.82
CA GLU A 69 8.24 3.26 -20.15
C GLU A 69 8.11 4.76 -20.45
N ASN A 70 7.61 5.55 -19.50
CA ASN A 70 7.51 7.00 -19.65
C ASN A 70 8.87 7.67 -19.86
N ARG A 71 9.94 7.19 -19.19
CA ARG A 71 11.30 7.71 -19.42
C ARG A 71 11.80 7.41 -20.83
N VAL A 72 11.52 6.22 -21.35
CA VAL A 72 11.86 5.82 -22.73
C VAL A 72 11.10 6.69 -23.73
N LEU A 73 9.77 6.83 -23.56
CA LEU A 73 8.94 7.67 -24.42
C LEU A 73 9.41 9.14 -24.40
N ALA A 74 9.73 9.67 -23.22
CA ALA A 74 10.26 11.03 -23.10
C ALA A 74 11.63 11.18 -23.78
N ALA A 75 12.48 10.15 -23.77
CA ALA A 75 13.74 10.17 -24.50
C ALA A 75 13.52 10.22 -26.01
N HIS A 76 12.64 9.37 -26.55
CA HIS A 76 12.27 9.39 -27.97
C HIS A 76 11.65 10.72 -28.38
N ALA A 77 10.79 11.31 -27.55
CA ALA A 77 10.17 12.61 -27.83
C ALA A 77 11.22 13.73 -27.91
N ARG A 78 12.24 13.72 -27.04
CA ARG A 78 13.38 14.64 -27.12
C ARG A 78 14.21 14.45 -28.38
N GLU A 79 14.47 13.21 -28.79
CA GLU A 79 15.19 12.92 -30.04
C GLU A 79 14.44 13.43 -31.26
N LEU A 80 13.11 13.22 -31.30
CA LEU A 80 12.28 13.72 -32.39
C LEU A 80 12.23 15.25 -32.41
N HIS A 81 12.12 15.90 -31.25
CA HIS A 81 12.18 17.35 -31.12
C HIS A 81 13.51 17.92 -31.64
N ALA A 82 14.64 17.35 -31.22
CA ALA A 82 15.96 17.75 -31.70
C ALA A 82 16.11 17.55 -33.22
N THR A 83 15.59 16.42 -33.74
CA THR A 83 15.58 16.13 -35.17
C THR A 83 14.77 17.17 -35.94
N LEU A 84 13.59 17.55 -35.44
CA LEU A 84 12.75 18.56 -36.07
C LEU A 84 13.45 19.92 -36.12
N LEU A 85 14.11 20.34 -35.03
CA LEU A 85 14.90 21.57 -34.99
C LEU A 85 16.02 21.54 -36.03
N LEU A 86 16.77 20.43 -36.11
CA LEU A 86 17.83 20.25 -37.09
C LEU A 86 17.30 20.32 -38.53
N ARG A 87 16.15 19.70 -38.81
CA ARG A 87 15.53 19.76 -40.14
C ARG A 87 15.07 21.18 -40.48
N ASN A 88 14.46 21.88 -39.53
CA ASN A 88 14.05 23.27 -39.72
C ASN A 88 15.26 24.18 -39.97
N SER A 89 16.38 24.00 -39.26
CA SER A 89 17.60 24.78 -39.50
C SER A 89 18.23 24.49 -40.86
N GLN A 90 18.21 23.23 -41.31
CA GLN A 90 18.66 22.84 -42.64
C GLN A 90 17.83 23.51 -43.74
N LEU A 91 16.49 23.51 -43.60
CA LEU A 91 15.60 24.15 -44.57
C LEU A 91 15.86 25.66 -44.67
N ARG A 92 16.04 26.35 -43.54
CA ARG A 92 16.40 27.77 -43.52
C ARG A 92 17.71 28.03 -44.26
N THR A 93 18.74 27.25 -43.96
CA THR A 93 20.06 27.38 -44.61
C THR A 93 20.00 27.15 -46.13
N LEU A 94 19.22 26.15 -46.57
CA LEU A 94 19.04 25.86 -48.00
C LEU A 94 18.23 26.95 -48.72
N ALA A 95 17.20 27.49 -48.07
CA ALA A 95 16.41 28.59 -48.59
C ALA A 95 17.27 29.86 -48.77
N ASP A 96 18.10 30.18 -47.77
CA ASP A 96 19.06 31.28 -47.81
C ASP A 96 20.05 31.11 -48.97
N PHE A 97 20.61 29.90 -49.16
CA PHE A 97 21.51 29.60 -50.26
C PHE A 97 20.84 29.70 -51.64
N ALA A 98 19.59 29.25 -51.74
CA ALA A 98 18.82 29.29 -52.99
C ALA A 98 18.26 30.69 -53.31
N GLY A 99 18.33 31.65 -52.37
CA GLY A 99 17.70 32.96 -52.50
C GLY A 99 16.17 32.90 -52.58
N VAL A 100 15.57 31.83 -52.05
CA VAL A 100 14.11 31.63 -52.07
C VAL A 100 13.55 32.01 -50.71
N PRO A 101 12.54 32.89 -50.63
CA PRO A 101 11.86 33.18 -49.38
C PRO A 101 11.03 31.96 -48.95
N LEU A 102 11.53 31.19 -48.00
CA LEU A 102 10.84 30.05 -47.39
C LEU A 102 10.56 30.35 -45.91
N ASP A 103 9.28 30.41 -45.54
CA ASP A 103 8.87 30.52 -44.14
C ASP A 103 8.85 29.12 -43.50
N VAL A 104 9.83 28.84 -42.64
CA VAL A 104 9.93 27.58 -41.90
C VAL A 104 9.36 27.78 -40.50
N PRO A 105 8.19 27.18 -40.19
CA PRO A 105 7.52 27.38 -38.92
C PRO A 105 8.39 26.92 -37.75
N GLY A 106 8.35 27.67 -36.66
CA GLY A 106 8.99 27.29 -35.40
C GLY A 106 8.34 26.06 -34.79
N VAL A 107 9.06 25.42 -33.87
CA VAL A 107 8.47 24.37 -33.03
C VAL A 107 7.53 25.03 -32.01
N PRO A 108 6.33 24.49 -31.77
CA PRO A 108 5.41 25.03 -30.77
C PRO A 108 6.02 25.15 -29.37
N ASP A 109 5.75 26.27 -28.68
CA ASP A 109 6.34 26.61 -27.37
C ASP A 109 6.19 25.50 -26.30
N HIS A 110 5.06 24.79 -26.30
CA HIS A 110 4.81 23.72 -25.34
C HIS A 110 5.73 22.51 -25.57
N LEU A 111 6.10 22.20 -26.81
CA LEU A 111 7.06 21.14 -27.11
C LEU A 111 8.48 21.58 -26.78
N GLU A 112 8.79 22.85 -26.99
CA GLU A 112 10.05 23.44 -26.57
C GLU A 112 10.22 23.36 -25.05
N LEU A 113 9.17 23.68 -24.29
CA LEU A 113 9.15 23.60 -22.83
C LEU A 113 9.30 22.16 -22.33
N LEU A 114 8.65 21.19 -22.97
CA LEU A 114 8.65 19.79 -22.54
C LEU A 114 9.89 19.01 -22.99
N TYR A 115 10.45 19.33 -24.16
CA TYR A 115 11.46 18.49 -24.82
C TYR A 115 12.72 19.25 -25.26
N GLY A 116 12.76 20.58 -25.20
CA GLY A 116 13.88 21.42 -25.64
C GLY A 116 15.10 21.46 -24.72
N GLY A 117 15.21 20.57 -23.74
CA GLY A 117 16.40 20.42 -22.89
C GLY A 117 16.65 21.55 -21.87
N GLY A 118 15.83 22.59 -21.85
CA GLY A 118 15.92 23.73 -20.92
C GLY A 118 15.11 23.53 -19.65
N GLY A 119 15.71 22.88 -18.64
CA GLY A 119 15.34 23.05 -17.22
C GLY A 119 14.03 22.42 -16.72
N ALA A 120 13.04 22.17 -17.56
CA ALA A 120 11.93 21.28 -17.20
C ALA A 120 12.36 19.84 -17.48
N GLN A 121 13.27 19.32 -16.64
CA GLN A 121 13.24 17.89 -16.39
C GLN A 121 11.77 17.60 -16.05
N MET A 122 11.09 16.77 -16.86
CA MET A 122 9.79 16.19 -16.49
C MET A 122 9.84 16.00 -14.98
N PRO A 123 8.93 16.61 -14.20
CA PRO A 123 9.03 16.56 -12.75
C PRO A 123 9.36 15.12 -12.41
N PRO A 124 10.50 14.86 -11.71
CA PRO A 124 10.91 13.50 -11.47
C PRO A 124 9.66 12.78 -10.99
N PRO A 125 9.27 11.65 -11.62
CA PRO A 125 8.05 10.96 -11.22
C PRO A 125 8.13 10.85 -9.71
N PRO A 126 7.04 11.16 -8.95
CA PRO A 126 7.07 11.13 -7.51
C PRO A 126 7.71 9.80 -7.16
N THR A 127 8.93 9.84 -6.63
CA THR A 127 9.71 8.62 -6.50
C THR A 127 8.86 7.74 -5.60
N SER A 128 8.27 6.70 -6.17
CA SER A 128 7.57 5.62 -5.47
C SER A 128 8.61 4.76 -4.72
N SER A 129 9.70 5.40 -4.29
CA SER A 129 10.69 4.86 -3.42
C SER A 129 10.01 4.68 -2.07
N PRO A 130 9.96 3.46 -1.52
CA PRO A 130 9.42 3.22 -0.20
C PRO A 130 10.09 4.12 0.86
N ALA A 131 11.31 4.62 0.59
CA ALA A 131 12.04 5.61 1.37
C ALA A 131 11.27 6.92 1.67
N ALA A 132 10.24 7.26 0.89
CA ALA A 132 9.41 8.45 1.11
C ALA A 132 8.27 8.23 2.13
N LEU A 133 7.96 6.97 2.48
CA LEU A 133 6.99 6.66 3.51
C LEU A 133 7.65 6.74 4.89
N PRO A 134 6.93 7.18 5.94
CA PRO A 134 7.40 7.09 7.32
C PRO A 134 8.03 5.72 7.62
N LEU A 135 9.13 5.72 8.38
CA LEU A 135 9.95 4.53 8.63
C LEU A 135 9.11 3.37 9.21
N GLU A 136 8.07 3.70 9.97
CA GLU A 136 7.10 2.75 10.52
C GLU A 136 6.35 1.99 9.42
N ILE A 137 5.94 2.68 8.35
CA ILE A 137 5.22 2.09 7.22
C ILE A 137 6.17 1.25 6.37
N GLN A 138 7.42 1.70 6.18
CA GLN A 138 8.45 0.89 5.53
C GLN A 138 8.73 -0.40 6.31
N MET A 139 8.88 -0.32 7.63
CA MET A 139 9.08 -1.50 8.47
C MET A 139 7.86 -2.44 8.43
N LEU A 140 6.65 -1.90 8.34
CA LEU A 140 5.43 -2.71 8.26
C LEU A 140 5.24 -3.41 6.92
N LEU A 141 5.82 -2.86 5.83
CA LEU A 141 5.73 -3.40 4.46
C LEU A 141 6.89 -4.35 4.13
N PHE A 142 8.09 -4.09 4.65
CA PHE A 142 9.33 -4.82 4.29
C PHE A 142 9.88 -5.70 5.43
N GLN A 143 9.09 -6.05 6.43
CA GLN A 143 9.50 -7.01 7.44
C GLN A 143 9.73 -8.39 6.79
N PRO A 144 10.93 -8.98 6.82
CA PRO A 144 11.07 -10.41 6.57
C PRO A 144 10.37 -11.13 7.72
N ASP A 145 9.44 -12.04 7.40
CA ASP A 145 8.71 -12.84 8.38
C ASP A 145 9.69 -13.58 9.30
N ALA A 146 9.92 -13.03 10.48
CA ALA A 146 10.56 -13.72 11.59
C ALA A 146 9.50 -14.46 12.40
N MET A 147 8.63 -15.24 11.76
CA MET A 147 7.69 -16.12 12.44
C MET A 147 7.49 -17.44 11.68
N ASP A 148 8.59 -18.14 11.38
CA ASP A 148 8.55 -19.57 11.06
C ASP A 148 9.72 -20.35 11.69
N VAL A 149 9.97 -20.15 13.00
CA VAL A 149 10.97 -20.95 13.75
C VAL A 149 10.46 -21.46 15.10
N ALA A 150 9.18 -21.25 15.47
CA ALA A 150 8.68 -21.63 16.80
C ALA A 150 7.67 -22.81 16.83
N ALA A 151 7.52 -23.57 15.73
CA ALA A 151 6.56 -24.68 15.67
C ALA A 151 7.17 -26.09 15.54
N VAL A 152 8.50 -26.24 15.60
CA VAL A 152 9.15 -27.56 15.60
C VAL A 152 10.18 -27.64 16.72
N GLY A 153 9.77 -28.14 17.88
CA GLY A 153 10.71 -28.58 18.91
C GLY A 153 10.25 -28.39 20.35
N THR A 154 9.28 -29.17 20.79
CA THR A 154 9.25 -29.71 22.17
C THR A 154 8.30 -30.89 22.24
N LEU A 155 8.77 -32.03 21.74
CA LEU A 155 8.44 -33.35 22.28
C LEU A 155 9.74 -33.87 22.89
N GLY A 156 9.72 -34.13 24.21
CA GLY A 156 10.84 -34.73 24.94
C GLY A 156 11.13 -34.03 26.26
N PHE A 157 10.34 -34.33 27.30
CA PHE A 157 10.70 -35.15 28.47
C PHE A 157 9.51 -35.16 29.44
#